data_AF-L2FVT4-F1
#
_entry.id   AF-L2FVT4-F1
#
_cell.length_a   1.000
_cell.length_b   1.000
_cell.length_c   1.000
_cell.angle_alpha   90.00
_cell.angle_beta   90.00
_cell.angle_gamma   90.00
#
_symmetry.space_group_name_H-M   'P 1'
#
loop_
_entity.id
_entity.type
_entity.pdbx_description
1 polymer ?
#
loop_
_entity_poly.entity_id
_entity_poly.type
_entity_poly.pdbx_seq_one_letter_code
_entity_poly.pdbx_strand_id
1 'polypeptide(L)'
;MLSLRGSIKGVEAWDPERLAQHAICGNCGHTGHLLVDCAFPDDSGFISGCPVCNTKLHNANDCLRVQPLSPRDLVSFIIVRRGNKPPLRCRDPWGPLPWTIAFTRDMIKGTERDKVWLEHHYFAGDYQTLPEDSTTGSDIDGAAANDDLLSQCHKLNKDID
;
A
#
# COMPACT_ATOMS: atom_id res chain seq x y z
N MET A 1 27.74 18.92 24.43
CA MET A 1 27.38 18.93 23.01
C MET A 1 26.21 17.97 22.81
N LEU A 2 24.98 18.50 22.79
CA LEU A 2 23.78 17.72 22.49
C LEU A 2 23.81 17.37 21.00
N SER A 3 23.95 16.10 20.69
CA SER A 3 23.87 15.60 19.31
C SER A 3 22.42 15.77 18.84
N LEU A 4 22.18 16.78 18.01
CA LEU A 4 20.96 16.95 17.24
C LEU A 4 20.88 15.86 16.17
N ARG A 5 20.69 14.60 16.58
CA ARG A 5 20.04 13.61 15.71
C ARG A 5 18.55 13.89 15.77
N GLY A 6 18.16 14.99 15.13
CA GLY A 6 16.76 15.22 14.79
C GLY A 6 16.30 14.00 13.98
N SER A 7 15.45 13.19 14.60
CA SER A 7 14.79 12.06 13.96
C SER A 7 14.21 12.56 12.65
N ILE A 8 14.78 12.11 11.53
CA ILE A 8 14.09 12.21 10.25
C ILE A 8 12.89 11.29 10.42
N LYS A 9 11.75 11.83 10.88
CA LYS A 9 10.44 11.16 10.74
C LYS A 9 10.38 10.71 9.28
N GLY A 10 9.79 9.56 8.94
CA GLY A 10 9.77 9.06 7.55
C GLY A 10 10.57 7.81 7.22
N VAL A 11 11.09 7.11 8.22
CA VAL A 11 11.69 5.78 8.07
C VAL A 11 10.74 4.67 8.52
N GLU A 12 9.47 5.00 8.79
CA GLU A 12 8.55 4.08 9.46
C GLU A 12 8.32 2.82 8.63
N ALA A 13 8.28 2.94 7.29
CA ALA A 13 8.20 1.76 6.41
C ALA A 13 9.37 0.79 6.59
N TRP A 14 10.56 1.27 6.96
CA TRP A 14 11.78 0.48 7.15
C TRP A 14 11.99 0.08 8.60
N ASP A 15 11.12 0.53 9.50
CA ASP A 15 11.22 0.22 10.91
C ASP A 15 11.05 -1.30 11.12
N PRO A 16 11.99 -1.98 11.80
CA PRO A 16 11.79 -3.37 12.20
C PRO A 16 10.53 -3.53 13.07
N GLU A 17 10.12 -2.52 13.83
CA GLU A 17 8.91 -2.54 14.67
C GLU A 17 7.61 -2.27 13.90
N ARG A 18 7.64 -2.10 12.57
CA ARG A 18 6.43 -1.83 11.78
C ARG A 18 5.34 -2.90 11.89
N LEU A 19 5.70 -4.13 12.25
CA LEU A 19 4.78 -5.25 12.48
C LEU A 19 4.57 -5.52 13.97
N ALA A 20 5.08 -4.66 14.85
CA ALA A 20 4.90 -4.84 16.28
C ALA A 20 3.43 -4.63 16.66
N GLN A 21 2.96 -5.32 17.70
CA GLN A 21 1.58 -5.24 18.17
C GLN A 21 1.15 -3.80 18.50
N HIS A 22 2.07 -2.92 18.91
CA HIS A 22 1.81 -1.50 19.21
C HIS A 22 1.91 -0.55 18.01
N ALA A 23 2.33 -1.03 16.83
CA ALA A 23 2.39 -0.19 15.63
C ALA A 23 0.98 0.25 15.22
N ILE A 24 0.75 1.55 15.02
CA ILE A 24 -0.56 2.10 14.65
C ILE A 24 -0.56 2.49 13.18
N CYS A 25 -1.48 1.92 12.42
CA CYS A 25 -1.59 2.16 10.99
C CYS A 25 -2.16 3.55 10.69
N GLY A 26 -1.43 4.35 9.91
CA GLY A 26 -1.85 5.69 9.50
C GLY A 26 -3.02 5.71 8.52
N ASN A 27 -3.39 4.56 7.92
CA ASN A 27 -4.55 4.46 7.02
C ASN A 27 -5.84 4.07 7.76
N CYS A 28 -5.84 2.92 8.44
CA CYS A 28 -7.05 2.36 9.06
C CYS A 28 -7.15 2.59 10.58
N GLY A 29 -6.07 3.03 11.24
CA GLY A 29 -6.03 3.25 12.68
C GLY A 29 -5.90 1.98 13.54
N HIS A 30 -5.92 0.79 12.95
CA HIS A 30 -5.71 -0.46 13.68
C HIS A 30 -4.25 -0.64 14.11
N THR A 31 -4.06 -1.38 15.20
CA THR A 31 -2.75 -1.74 15.73
C THR A 31 -2.14 -2.96 15.02
N GLY A 32 -0.85 -3.21 15.20
CA GLY A 32 -0.15 -4.38 14.68
C GLY A 32 0.51 -4.20 13.31
N HIS A 33 0.37 -3.03 12.69
CA HIS A 33 0.98 -2.72 11.40
C HIS A 33 1.07 -1.22 11.10
N LEU A 34 1.80 -0.89 10.03
CA LEU A 34 1.83 0.45 9.43
C LEU A 34 1.16 0.46 8.05
N LEU A 35 0.92 1.65 7.51
CA LEU A 35 0.22 1.87 6.23
C LEU A 35 0.80 1.04 5.08
N VAL A 36 2.12 0.92 5.02
CA VAL A 36 2.81 0.14 3.98
C VAL A 36 2.35 -1.32 3.92
N ASP A 37 1.91 -1.89 5.05
CA ASP A 37 1.47 -3.28 5.16
C ASP A 37 -0.07 -3.42 5.20
N CYS A 38 -0.80 -2.31 5.24
CA CYS A 38 -2.26 -2.28 5.39
C CYS A 38 -2.99 -2.92 4.20
N ALA A 39 -4.05 -3.69 4.44
CA ALA A 39 -4.90 -4.26 3.38
C ALA A 39 -6.33 -3.71 3.41
N PHE A 40 -6.57 -2.58 4.10
CA PHE A 40 -7.89 -1.94 4.23
C PHE A 40 -8.05 -0.85 3.16
N PRO A 41 -8.77 -1.10 2.05
CA PRO A 41 -9.01 -0.11 1.00
C PRO A 41 -10.11 0.90 1.37
N ASP A 42 -10.12 2.05 0.68
CA ASP A 42 -11.28 2.95 0.61
C ASP A 42 -12.30 2.47 -0.45
N ASP A 43 -13.47 3.10 -0.51
CA ASP A 43 -14.59 2.71 -1.40
C ASP A 43 -14.25 2.74 -2.89
N SER A 44 -13.14 3.38 -3.28
CA SER A 44 -12.67 3.40 -4.66
C SER A 44 -11.75 2.24 -5.01
N GLY A 45 -11.40 1.40 -4.03
CA GLY A 45 -10.52 0.23 -4.19
C GLY A 45 -9.03 0.54 -4.03
N PHE A 46 -8.68 1.68 -3.43
CA PHE A 46 -7.28 2.07 -3.20
C PHE A 46 -6.97 2.23 -1.72
N ILE A 47 -5.69 2.20 -1.35
CA ILE A 47 -5.22 2.73 -0.07
C ILE A 47 -4.66 4.12 -0.27
N SER A 48 -5.31 5.12 0.34
CA SER A 48 -4.88 6.51 0.31
C SER A 48 -3.83 6.80 1.39
N GLY A 49 -2.80 7.59 1.06
CA GLY A 49 -1.75 8.02 1.99
C GLY A 49 -0.33 7.65 1.57
N CYS A 50 0.63 7.99 2.44
CA CYS A 50 2.04 7.77 2.24
C CYS A 50 2.52 6.56 3.07
N PRO A 51 2.98 5.47 2.42
CA PRO A 51 3.47 4.27 3.11
C PRO A 51 4.77 4.52 3.85
N VAL A 52 5.61 5.43 3.34
CA VAL A 52 6.92 5.79 3.93
C VAL A 52 6.74 6.56 5.23
N CYS A 53 5.78 7.48 5.28
CA CYS A 53 5.53 8.36 6.42
C CYS A 53 4.41 7.88 7.36
N ASN A 54 3.76 6.75 7.04
CA ASN A 54 2.61 6.22 7.76
C ASN A 54 1.51 7.27 8.04
N THR A 55 1.03 7.96 7.00
CA THR A 55 0.04 9.06 7.16
C THR A 55 -0.88 9.20 5.95
N LYS A 56 -2.07 9.78 6.15
CA LYS A 56 -2.99 10.19 5.07
C LYS A 56 -2.87 11.67 4.67
N LEU A 57 -1.99 12.43 5.31
CA LEU A 57 -1.82 13.87 5.03
C LEU A 57 -1.26 14.16 3.63
N HIS A 58 -0.56 13.20 3.03
CA HIS A 58 -0.03 13.27 1.68
C HIS A 58 0.07 11.86 1.10
N ASN A 59 0.11 11.74 -0.23
CA ASN A 59 0.36 10.47 -0.91
C ASN A 59 1.86 10.29 -1.19
N ALA A 60 2.26 9.10 -1.65
CA ALA A 60 3.65 8.80 -1.98
C ALA A 60 4.25 9.78 -3.02
N ASN A 61 3.47 10.22 -4.01
CA ASN A 61 3.94 11.14 -5.07
C ASN A 61 4.32 12.53 -4.56
N ASP A 62 3.68 12.98 -3.48
CA ASP A 62 3.89 14.32 -2.91
C ASP A 62 4.91 14.27 -1.74
N CYS A 63 5.45 13.09 -1.45
CA CYS A 63 6.35 12.88 -0.33
C CYS A 63 7.79 13.23 -0.70
N LEU A 64 8.34 14.28 -0.07
CA LEU A 64 9.75 14.64 -0.18
C LEU A 64 10.71 13.53 0.30
N ARG A 65 10.22 12.54 1.03
CA ARG A 65 11.00 11.38 1.50
C ARG A 65 10.95 10.20 0.55
N VAL A 66 9.97 10.17 -0.35
CA VAL A 66 9.90 9.19 -1.44
C VAL A 66 10.78 9.62 -2.61
N GLN A 67 10.84 10.92 -2.91
CA GLN A 67 11.64 11.48 -4.00
C GLN A 67 13.13 11.02 -4.05
N PRO A 68 13.87 10.95 -2.92
CA PRO A 68 15.26 10.50 -2.95
C PRO A 68 15.45 8.98 -2.92
N LEU A 69 14.38 8.17 -2.87
CA LEU A 69 14.50 6.72 -2.77
C LEU A 69 15.04 6.12 -4.06
N SER A 70 15.81 5.04 -3.91
CA SER A 70 16.27 4.28 -5.08
C SER A 70 15.09 3.61 -5.79
N PRO A 71 15.18 3.33 -7.10
CA PRO A 71 14.15 2.55 -7.80
C PRO A 71 13.84 1.21 -7.13
N ARG A 72 14.86 0.55 -6.56
CA ARG A 72 14.70 -0.70 -5.79
C ARG A 72 13.82 -0.50 -4.57
N ASP A 73 14.08 0.55 -3.80
CA ASP A 73 13.32 0.84 -2.59
C ASP A 73 11.86 1.18 -2.94
N LEU A 74 11.67 1.97 -4.00
CA LEU A 74 10.37 2.33 -4.55
C LEU A 74 9.54 1.11 -4.94
N VAL A 75 10.13 0.20 -5.73
CA VAL A 75 9.51 -1.08 -6.10
C VAL A 75 9.21 -1.92 -4.86
N SER A 76 10.07 -1.91 -3.84
CA SER A 76 9.86 -2.68 -2.63
C SER A 76 8.57 -2.30 -1.90
N PHE A 77 8.31 -1.02 -1.62
CA PHE A 77 7.12 -0.63 -0.85
C PHE A 77 5.86 -0.41 -1.70
N ILE A 78 5.97 -0.19 -3.01
CA ILE A 78 4.79 -0.02 -3.88
C ILE A 78 4.30 -1.34 -4.45
N ILE A 79 5.20 -2.28 -4.76
CA ILE A 79 4.88 -3.50 -5.49
C ILE A 79 5.11 -4.71 -4.59
N VAL A 80 6.38 -4.98 -4.25
CA VAL A 80 6.77 -6.26 -3.63
C VAL A 80 6.05 -6.48 -2.30
N ARG A 81 6.09 -5.48 -1.40
CA ARG A 81 5.44 -5.56 -0.08
C ARG A 81 3.92 -5.44 -0.15
N ARG A 82 3.40 -4.97 -1.28
CA ARG A 82 1.98 -4.83 -1.55
C ARG A 82 1.39 -6.05 -2.24
N GLY A 83 2.19 -7.07 -2.55
CA GLY A 83 1.68 -8.35 -3.05
C GLY A 83 0.54 -8.87 -2.18
N ASN A 84 -0.53 -9.33 -2.84
CA ASN A 84 -1.78 -9.75 -2.24
C ASN A 84 -2.46 -8.67 -1.38
N LYS A 85 -2.39 -7.39 -1.79
CA LYS A 85 -3.05 -6.27 -1.10
C LYS A 85 -3.60 -5.27 -2.12
N PRO A 86 -4.54 -4.38 -1.71
CA PRO A 86 -5.03 -3.34 -2.60
C PRO A 86 -3.89 -2.40 -3.03
N PRO A 87 -3.99 -1.79 -4.21
CA PRO A 87 -2.99 -0.84 -4.66
C PRO A 87 -3.00 0.44 -3.82
N LEU A 88 -1.84 1.09 -3.70
CA LEU A 88 -1.74 2.42 -3.13
C LEU A 88 -2.32 3.44 -4.13
N ARG A 89 -2.99 4.47 -3.64
CA ARG A 89 -3.37 5.62 -4.45
C ARG A 89 -2.09 6.35 -4.86
N CYS A 90 -1.74 6.22 -6.12
CA CYS A 90 -0.55 6.82 -6.68
C CYS A 90 -0.90 7.45 -8.03
N ARG A 91 -0.32 8.62 -8.33
CA ARG A 91 -0.50 9.26 -9.64
C ARG A 91 0.41 8.65 -10.70
N ASP A 92 1.62 8.26 -10.33
CA ASP A 92 2.65 7.83 -11.26
C ASP A 92 2.65 6.29 -11.36
N PRO A 93 2.90 5.70 -12.55
CA PRO A 93 2.77 4.27 -12.74
C PRO A 93 4.10 3.61 -12.37
N TRP A 94 4.26 3.26 -11.10
CA TRP A 94 5.53 2.69 -10.61
C TRP A 94 5.69 1.20 -10.93
N GLY A 95 4.66 0.56 -11.48
CA GLY A 95 4.64 -0.83 -11.94
C GLY A 95 3.22 -1.42 -11.92
N PRO A 96 3.07 -2.74 -12.10
CA PRO A 96 1.76 -3.39 -12.09
C PRO A 96 1.05 -3.26 -10.75
N LEU A 97 -0.29 -3.29 -10.78
CA LEU A 97 -1.08 -3.33 -9.57
C LEU A 97 -0.91 -4.68 -8.85
N PRO A 98 -0.77 -4.69 -7.51
CA PRO A 98 -0.74 -5.94 -6.74
C PRO A 98 -2.10 -6.64 -6.62
N TRP A 99 -3.20 -5.88 -6.70
CA TRP A 99 -4.57 -6.31 -6.93
C TRP A 99 -5.20 -5.32 -7.92
N THR A 100 -6.06 -5.79 -8.81
CA THR A 100 -6.87 -4.92 -9.66
C THR A 100 -7.89 -4.13 -8.83
N ILE A 101 -8.34 -3.00 -9.38
CA ILE A 101 -9.40 -2.20 -8.76
C ILE A 101 -10.74 -2.94 -8.78
N ALA A 102 -11.02 -3.72 -9.82
CA ALA A 102 -12.22 -4.54 -9.90
C ALA A 102 -12.27 -5.56 -8.74
N PHE A 103 -11.20 -6.34 -8.58
CA PHE A 103 -11.07 -7.32 -7.50
C PHE A 103 -11.24 -6.67 -6.12
N THR A 104 -10.54 -5.55 -5.88
CA THR A 104 -10.65 -4.83 -4.60
C THR A 104 -12.08 -4.37 -4.33
N ARG A 105 -12.78 -3.81 -5.33
CA ARG A 105 -14.15 -3.30 -5.18
C ARG A 105 -15.16 -4.41 -4.97
N ASP A 106 -14.96 -5.57 -5.56
CA ASP A 106 -15.81 -6.74 -5.34
C ASP A 106 -15.72 -7.23 -3.89
N MET A 107 -14.51 -7.28 -3.32
CA MET A 107 -14.33 -7.60 -1.89
C MET A 107 -14.97 -6.55 -0.96
N ILE A 108 -14.86 -5.25 -1.29
CA ILE A 108 -15.48 -4.18 -0.49
C ILE A 108 -17.01 -4.33 -0.45
N LYS A 109 -17.61 -4.63 -1.61
CA LYS A 109 -19.07 -4.81 -1.77
C LYS A 109 -19.59 -6.16 -1.28
N GLY A 110 -18.69 -7.12 -1.06
CA GLY A 110 -18.99 -8.42 -0.52
C GLY A 110 -19.49 -8.39 0.91
N THR A 111 -19.69 -9.57 1.47
CA THR A 111 -20.04 -9.80 2.87
C THR A 111 -18.86 -9.44 3.79
N GLU A 112 -19.11 -9.36 5.11
CA GLU A 112 -18.02 -9.20 6.09
C GLU A 112 -16.95 -10.30 5.99
N ARG A 113 -17.32 -11.50 5.54
CA ARG A 113 -16.36 -12.60 5.30
C ARG A 113 -15.42 -12.31 4.13
N ASP A 114 -15.85 -11.48 3.18
CA ASP A 114 -15.04 -11.09 2.02
C ASP A 114 -14.07 -9.95 2.38
N LYS A 115 -14.32 -9.23 3.48
CA LYS A 115 -13.45 -8.17 4.02
C LYS A 115 -12.36 -8.74 4.91
N VAL A 116 -11.57 -9.66 4.34
CA VAL A 116 -10.52 -10.43 5.03
C VAL A 116 -9.53 -9.58 5.85
N TRP A 117 -9.35 -8.31 5.50
CA TRP A 117 -8.48 -7.37 6.21
C TRP A 117 -8.99 -6.96 7.60
N LEU A 118 -10.25 -7.22 7.94
CA LEU A 118 -10.84 -6.94 9.25
C LEU A 118 -10.33 -7.91 10.34
N GLU A 119 -10.08 -9.17 9.96
CA GLU A 119 -9.61 -10.22 10.87
C GLU A 119 -8.14 -10.58 10.63
N HIS A 120 -7.49 -9.96 9.65
CA HIS A 120 -6.11 -10.25 9.30
C HIS A 120 -5.12 -9.86 10.42
N HIS A 121 -4.28 -10.81 10.81
CA HIS A 121 -3.26 -10.63 11.84
C HIS A 121 -1.94 -10.12 11.27
N TYR A 122 -1.85 -8.82 11.02
CA TYR A 122 -0.69 -8.21 10.37
C TYR A 122 0.65 -8.40 11.10
N PHE A 123 0.65 -8.50 12.43
CA PHE A 123 1.90 -8.59 13.22
C PHE A 123 2.66 -9.90 12.99
N ALA A 124 2.01 -10.93 12.41
CA ALA A 124 2.67 -12.16 12.00
C ALA A 124 3.43 -12.04 10.67
N GLY A 125 3.16 -10.98 9.89
CA GLY A 125 3.73 -10.77 8.56
C GLY A 125 3.31 -11.81 7.52
N ASP A 126 2.33 -12.65 7.83
CA ASP A 126 1.84 -13.71 6.95
C ASP A 126 0.76 -13.19 6.01
N TYR A 127 1.19 -12.61 4.89
CA TYR A 127 0.27 -12.08 3.87
C TYR A 127 -0.26 -13.14 2.91
N GLN A 128 0.11 -14.41 3.06
CA GLN A 128 -0.44 -15.51 2.23
C GLN A 128 -1.88 -15.81 2.59
N THR A 129 -2.34 -15.38 3.77
CA THR A 129 -3.75 -15.48 4.16
C THR A 129 -4.67 -14.49 3.43
N LEU A 130 -4.09 -13.47 2.78
CA LEU A 130 -4.86 -12.52 1.99
C LEU A 130 -5.16 -13.12 0.60
N PRO A 131 -6.33 -12.84 0.01
CA PRO A 131 -6.71 -13.37 -1.30
C PRO A 131 -5.70 -13.01 -2.40
N GLU A 132 -5.52 -13.93 -3.34
CA GLU A 132 -4.80 -13.68 -4.58
C GLU A 132 -5.79 -13.21 -5.66
N ASP A 133 -5.47 -12.11 -6.33
CA ASP A 133 -6.20 -11.69 -7.53
C ASP A 133 -5.64 -12.45 -8.72
N SER A 134 -6.43 -13.34 -9.31
CA SER A 134 -6.01 -14.17 -10.46
C SER A 134 -5.56 -13.37 -11.69
N THR A 135 -5.91 -12.09 -11.78
CA THR A 135 -5.51 -11.18 -12.86
C THR A 135 -4.08 -10.66 -12.68
N THR A 136 -3.63 -10.52 -11.42
CA THR A 136 -2.32 -9.98 -11.06
C THR A 136 -1.42 -11.04 -10.39
N GLY A 137 -1.99 -12.22 -10.11
CA GLY A 137 -1.38 -13.35 -9.43
C GLY A 137 -0.42 -14.14 -10.32
N SER A 138 0.75 -14.42 -9.75
CA SER A 138 1.88 -15.23 -10.24
C SER A 138 2.68 -14.79 -11.47
N ASP A 139 2.17 -13.94 -12.37
CA ASP A 139 2.94 -13.45 -13.54
C ASP A 139 3.24 -11.95 -13.47
N ILE A 140 4.26 -11.59 -12.69
CA ILE A 140 4.73 -10.21 -12.56
C ILE A 140 5.20 -9.66 -13.92
N ASP A 141 5.72 -10.51 -14.79
CA ASP A 141 6.19 -10.14 -16.13
C ASP A 141 5.01 -9.85 -17.07
N GLY A 142 3.95 -10.66 -17.02
CA GLY A 142 2.69 -10.45 -17.73
C GLY A 142 1.91 -9.23 -17.21
N ALA A 143 1.92 -8.99 -15.90
CA ALA A 143 1.30 -7.81 -15.31
C ALA A 143 2.06 -6.51 -15.67
N ALA A 144 3.40 -6.55 -15.70
CA ALA A 144 4.24 -5.43 -16.11
C ALA A 144 4.15 -5.11 -17.62
N ALA A 145 3.78 -6.09 -18.44
CA ALA A 145 3.54 -5.91 -19.88
C ALA A 145 2.10 -5.47 -20.23
N ASN A 146 1.20 -5.38 -19.24
CA ASN A 146 -0.20 -5.03 -19.45
C ASN A 146 -0.42 -3.52 -19.29
N ASP A 147 -0.52 -2.82 -20.42
CA ASP A 147 -0.77 -1.37 -20.47
C ASP A 147 -2.05 -0.94 -19.74
N ASP A 148 -3.08 -1.80 -19.66
CA ASP A 148 -4.31 -1.49 -18.91
C ASP A 148 -4.04 -1.47 -17.40
N LEU A 149 -3.28 -2.44 -16.86
CA LEU A 149 -2.89 -2.47 -15.45
C LEU A 149 -1.97 -1.31 -15.07
N LEU A 150 -1.05 -0.92 -15.97
CA LEU A 150 -0.23 0.28 -15.80
C LEU A 150 -1.07 1.56 -15.89
N SER A 151 -2.10 1.59 -16.74
CA SER A 151 -3.03 2.72 -16.86
C SER A 151 -4.00 2.84 -15.68
N GLN A 152 -4.30 1.75 -14.97
CA GLN A 152 -5.10 1.77 -13.74
C GLN A 152 -4.35 2.45 -12.57
N CYS A 153 -3.02 2.62 -12.66
CA CYS A 153 -2.26 3.52 -11.79
C CYS A 153 -2.56 5.01 -12.05
N HIS A 154 -3.36 5.34 -13.06
CA HIS A 154 -3.65 6.71 -13.47
C HIS A 154 -5.16 6.96 -13.57
N LYS A 155 -5.70 7.53 -12.49
CA LYS A 155 -6.64 8.67 -12.51
C LYS A 155 -6.85 9.08 -11.06
N LEU A 156 -6.02 9.99 -10.56
CA LEU A 156 -6.60 11.05 -9.74
C LEU A 156 -7.76 11.57 -10.58
N ASN A 157 -8.99 11.51 -10.06
CA ASN A 157 -10.09 12.25 -10.67
C ASN A 157 -9.56 13.64 -10.98
N LYS A 158 -9.44 13.98 -12.27
CA LYS A 158 -9.27 15.37 -12.69
C LYS A 158 -10.57 16.17 -12.44
N ASP A 159 -11.58 15.52 -11.84
CA ASP A 159 -12.95 15.97 -11.69
C ASP A 159 -13.47 15.77 -10.24
N ILE A 160 -12.71 16.20 -9.23
CA ILE A 160 -13.31 16.58 -7.94
C ILE A 160 -12.82 18.00 -7.65
N ASP A 161 -13.78 18.92 -7.65
CA ASP A 161 -13.68 20.40 -7.62
C ASP A 161 -12.60 21.00 -6.71
#